data_AF-A0A7S2IJ92-F1
#
_entry.id   AF-A0A7S2IJ92-F1
#
_cell.length_a   1.000
_cell.length_b   1.000
_cell.length_c   1.000
_cell.angle_alpha   90.00
_cell.angle_beta   90.00
_cell.angle_gamma   90.00
#
_symmetry.space_group_name_H-M   'P 1'
#
loop_
_entity.id
_entity.type
_entity.pdbx_description
1 polymer ?
#
loop_
_entity_poly.entity_id
_entity_poly.type
_entity_poly.pdbx_seq_one_letter_code
_entity_poly.pdbx_strand_id
1 'polypeptide(L)'
;ASRAGLSVVQVHLLSQQRRSGDVVSSGGFWAIPRVKFMMRGALELSFLALYAYVLLFKPYARITLAELVLFLWSIGLAVDEFYQYLLTGSIITHLSDTWNQVDFAKLTLILSAAVLRASAAIIHFAAIGHAPLYATALDLCRHARVALSFGALACIVRLFAMFSLQQHMGVLFLSCCFMWTDIKRFLALLFVNMVGFGLCVAGIASTLTPPSAPDNPRFSTNTTTSSDPADALMDSAEYIYSPWEPFLVPFWSIFGVMSGYDDRMLDLPLPLSALLWVCFLLSQVVLLNLLVAIMNDTWQRVKDSADEEWKFLLVQDMEEFFHLHHVPPPFNTLHLLRKIYAHVIADAPLSENEAHHVRGPLLTPSDLKKSLRW
;
A
#
# COMPACT_ATOMS: atom_id res chain seq x y z
N ALA A 1 0.60 53.08 -8.84
CA ALA A 1 1.69 53.29 -7.85
C ALA A 1 1.93 52.09 -6.90
N SER A 2 1.12 51.01 -6.90
CA SER A 2 1.29 49.88 -5.94
C SER A 2 2.12 48.68 -6.43
N ARG A 3 2.56 48.64 -7.70
CA ARG A 3 3.35 47.52 -8.26
C ARG A 3 4.86 47.58 -7.98
N ALA A 4 5.38 48.72 -7.52
CA ALA A 4 6.82 48.90 -7.29
C ALA A 4 7.28 48.51 -5.86
N GLY A 5 6.36 48.40 -4.89
CA GLY A 5 6.69 48.03 -3.51
C GLY A 5 6.94 46.54 -3.30
N LEU A 6 6.27 45.69 -4.08
CA LEU A 6 6.42 44.23 -4.00
C LEU A 6 7.78 43.75 -4.51
N SER A 7 8.37 44.41 -5.53
CA SER A 7 9.68 43.99 -6.04
C SER A 7 10.82 44.29 -5.06
N VAL A 8 10.75 45.39 -4.30
CA VAL A 8 11.79 45.74 -3.33
C VAL A 8 11.75 44.81 -2.12
N VAL A 9 10.56 44.45 -1.62
CA VAL A 9 10.42 43.48 -0.53
C VAL A 9 10.84 42.09 -0.98
N GLN A 10 10.51 41.69 -2.21
CA GLN A 10 10.88 40.38 -2.77
C GLN A 10 12.39 40.30 -3.08
N VAL A 11 13.02 41.39 -3.53
CA VAL A 11 14.48 41.49 -3.68
C VAL A 11 15.18 41.56 -2.31
N HIS A 12 14.59 42.21 -1.32
CA HIS A 12 15.14 42.24 0.03
C HIS A 12 15.05 40.86 0.71
N LEU A 13 13.94 40.15 0.53
CA LEU A 13 13.77 38.76 0.96
C LEU A 13 14.72 37.81 0.23
N LEU A 14 14.90 37.95 -1.08
CA LEU A 14 15.87 37.18 -1.86
C LEU A 14 17.32 37.51 -1.45
N SER A 15 17.62 38.77 -1.09
CA SER A 15 18.94 39.16 -0.58
C SER A 15 19.20 38.70 0.86
N GLN A 16 18.16 38.59 1.70
CA GLN A 16 18.25 37.96 3.01
C GLN A 16 18.40 36.44 2.89
N GLN A 17 17.71 35.80 1.94
CA GLN A 17 17.93 34.38 1.60
C GLN A 17 19.35 34.13 1.06
N ARG A 18 19.90 35.08 0.31
CA ARG A 18 21.29 35.02 -0.18
C ARG A 18 22.31 35.19 0.95
N ARG A 19 22.03 36.02 1.95
CA ARG A 19 22.85 36.18 3.16
C ARG A 19 22.70 35.03 4.16
N SER A 20 21.57 34.30 4.18
CA SER A 20 21.45 33.04 4.90
C SER A 20 22.03 31.84 4.13
N GLY A 21 22.32 32.01 2.84
CA GLY A 21 23.02 31.03 2.00
C GLY A 21 24.52 30.89 2.32
N ASP A 22 25.08 31.81 3.13
CA ASP A 22 26.46 31.73 3.62
C ASP A 22 26.61 30.89 4.89
N VAL A 23 25.53 30.27 5.39
CA VAL A 23 25.65 29.06 6.22
C VAL A 23 25.90 27.88 5.27
N VAL A 24 27.06 27.89 4.62
CA VAL A 24 27.62 26.70 3.99
C VAL A 24 27.83 25.72 5.12
N SER A 25 26.84 24.85 5.32
CA SER A 25 26.91 23.80 6.33
C SER A 25 28.20 23.02 6.08
N SER A 26 28.94 22.79 7.14
CA SER A 26 30.18 22.00 7.22
C SER A 26 30.04 20.53 6.77
N GLY A 27 28.91 20.12 6.19
CA GLY A 27 28.73 18.84 5.51
C GLY A 27 29.03 18.98 4.02
N GLY A 28 30.02 18.25 3.52
CA GLY A 28 30.40 18.26 2.10
C GLY A 28 29.32 17.73 1.14
N PHE A 29 29.71 17.00 0.09
CA PHE A 29 28.81 16.47 -0.97
C PHE A 29 27.50 15.82 -0.46
N TRP A 30 27.55 15.15 0.69
CA TRP A 30 26.42 14.44 1.32
C TRP A 30 25.35 15.35 1.95
N ALA A 31 25.61 16.64 2.14
CA ALA A 31 24.62 17.57 2.67
C ALA A 31 23.64 18.09 1.60
N ILE A 32 23.95 17.90 0.32
CA ILE A 32 23.13 18.39 -0.79
C ILE A 32 21.79 17.62 -0.82
N PRO A 33 20.62 18.29 -0.78
CA PRO A 33 19.31 17.62 -0.73
C PRO A 33 19.07 16.63 -1.86
N ARG A 34 19.49 16.99 -3.09
CA ARG A 34 19.40 16.08 -4.25
C ARG A 34 20.20 14.79 -4.04
N VAL A 35 21.38 14.88 -3.43
CA VAL A 35 22.22 13.72 -3.13
C VAL A 35 21.57 12.88 -2.04
N LYS A 36 21.05 13.50 -0.97
CA LYS A 36 20.30 12.80 0.08
C LYS A 36 19.09 12.04 -0.50
N PHE A 37 18.34 12.69 -1.39
CA PHE A 37 17.20 12.10 -2.07
C PHE A 37 17.59 10.88 -2.90
N MET A 38 18.58 11.02 -3.78
CA MET A 38 19.04 9.90 -4.62
C MET A 38 19.58 8.74 -3.79
N MET A 39 20.29 9.03 -2.69
CA MET A 39 20.82 8.01 -1.79
C MET A 39 19.70 7.26 -1.06
N ARG A 40 18.69 7.99 -0.54
CA ARG A 40 17.48 7.41 0.07
C ARG A 40 16.74 6.52 -0.94
N GLY A 41 16.52 6.99 -2.16
CA GLY A 41 15.88 6.20 -3.22
C GLY A 41 16.67 4.95 -3.61
N ALA A 42 18.00 5.07 -3.76
CA ALA A 42 18.86 3.93 -4.09
C ALA A 42 18.87 2.86 -2.99
N LEU A 43 18.82 3.27 -1.72
CA LEU A 43 18.76 2.34 -0.59
C LEU A 43 17.38 1.72 -0.42
N GLU A 44 16.29 2.44 -0.70
CA GLU A 44 14.96 1.83 -0.73
C GLU A 44 14.84 0.79 -1.85
N LEU A 45 15.40 1.07 -3.03
CA LEU A 45 15.48 0.09 -4.12
C LEU A 45 16.34 -1.13 -3.74
N SER A 46 17.45 -0.90 -3.04
CA SER A 46 18.32 -1.98 -2.55
C SER A 46 17.62 -2.83 -1.47
N PHE A 47 16.88 -2.19 -0.57
CA PHE A 47 16.05 -2.85 0.42
C PHE A 47 14.96 -3.68 -0.25
N LEU A 48 14.25 -3.13 -1.23
CA LEU A 48 13.23 -3.85 -2.00
C LEU A 48 13.82 -5.02 -2.79
N ALA A 49 15.02 -4.87 -3.36
CA ALA A 49 15.71 -5.96 -4.06
C ALA A 49 16.05 -7.12 -3.10
N LEU A 50 16.53 -6.81 -1.89
CA LEU A 50 16.73 -7.80 -0.83
C LEU A 50 15.40 -8.44 -0.42
N TYR A 51 14.34 -7.64 -0.27
CA TYR A 51 12.99 -8.11 0.07
C TYR A 51 12.46 -9.08 -0.98
N ALA A 52 12.53 -8.71 -2.26
CA ALA A 52 12.15 -9.55 -3.38
C ALA A 52 12.98 -10.84 -3.42
N TYR A 53 14.29 -10.75 -3.15
CA TYR A 53 15.15 -11.94 -3.09
C TYR A 53 14.71 -12.92 -1.99
N VAL A 54 14.36 -12.42 -0.80
CA VAL A 54 13.85 -13.24 0.31
C VAL A 54 12.50 -13.87 -0.05
N LEU A 55 11.59 -13.13 -0.69
CA LEU A 55 10.26 -13.62 -1.05
C LEU A 55 10.26 -14.61 -2.23
N LEU A 56 11.13 -14.43 -3.22
CA LEU A 56 11.14 -15.24 -4.44
C LEU A 56 12.00 -16.50 -4.30
N PHE A 57 13.17 -16.40 -3.66
CA PHE A 57 14.18 -17.47 -3.73
C PHE A 57 14.41 -18.21 -2.41
N LYS A 58 14.00 -17.66 -1.26
CA LYS A 58 14.24 -18.30 0.04
C LYS A 58 13.01 -19.07 0.52
N PRO A 59 13.19 -20.31 1.03
CA PRO A 59 12.09 -21.10 1.55
C PRO A 59 11.53 -20.48 2.84
N TYR A 60 10.21 -20.53 3.01
CA TYR A 60 9.53 -19.96 4.18
C TYR A 60 9.74 -20.78 5.48
N ALA A 61 10.08 -22.07 5.36
CA ALA A 61 10.14 -22.99 6.50
C ALA A 61 11.37 -22.78 7.41
N ARG A 62 12.43 -22.13 6.92
CA ARG A 62 13.67 -21.90 7.69
C ARG A 62 14.00 -20.41 7.70
N ILE A 63 14.64 -19.94 8.77
CA ILE A 63 15.17 -18.58 8.84
C ILE A 63 16.47 -18.56 8.07
N THR A 64 16.57 -17.68 7.08
CA THR A 64 17.78 -17.55 6.25
C THR A 64 18.57 -16.30 6.64
N LEU A 65 19.87 -16.28 6.36
CA LEU A 65 20.71 -15.11 6.62
C LEU A 65 20.17 -13.86 5.93
N ALA A 66 19.68 -13.98 4.68
CA ALA A 66 19.11 -12.86 3.94
C ALA A 66 17.88 -12.27 4.62
N GLU A 67 17.03 -13.12 5.22
CA GLU A 67 15.86 -12.69 5.99
C GLU A 67 16.26 -12.02 7.30
N LEU A 68 17.32 -12.50 7.97
CA LEU A 68 17.89 -11.83 9.14
C LEU A 68 18.41 -10.44 8.79
N VAL A 69 19.14 -10.29 7.67
CA VAL A 69 19.63 -9.00 7.19
C VAL A 69 18.47 -8.07 6.87
N LEU A 70 17.38 -8.58 6.29
CA LEU A 70 16.16 -7.81 6.05
C LEU A 70 15.54 -7.29 7.35
N PHE A 71 15.41 -8.15 8.38
CA PHE A 71 14.92 -7.71 9.69
C PHE A 71 15.84 -6.70 10.36
N LEU A 72 17.16 -6.90 10.28
CA LEU A 72 18.14 -5.95 10.81
C LEU A 72 18.02 -4.58 10.12
N TRP A 73 17.88 -4.55 8.79
CA TRP A 73 17.65 -3.31 8.06
C TRP A 73 16.32 -2.67 8.48
N SER A 74 15.25 -3.46 8.63
CA SER A 74 13.95 -2.94 9.06
C SER A 74 13.97 -2.28 10.44
N ILE A 75 14.83 -2.74 11.36
CA ILE A 75 15.08 -2.05 12.64
C ILE A 75 15.68 -0.66 12.39
N GLY A 76 16.62 -0.54 11.45
CA GLY A 76 17.18 0.75 11.06
C GLY A 76 16.13 1.72 10.51
N LEU A 77 15.21 1.22 9.68
CA LEU A 77 14.06 2.01 9.19
C LEU A 77 13.13 2.41 10.35
N ALA A 78 12.83 1.49 11.28
CA ALA A 78 12.00 1.79 12.45
C ALA A 78 12.62 2.84 13.37
N VAL A 79 13.96 2.84 13.51
CA VAL A 79 14.67 3.87 14.28
C VAL A 79 14.62 5.24 13.59
N ASP A 80 14.76 5.29 12.26
CA ASP A 80 14.64 6.56 11.51
C ASP A 80 13.22 7.15 11.66
N GLU A 81 12.22 6.29 11.56
CA GLU A 81 10.81 6.64 11.73
C GLU A 81 10.51 7.14 13.15
N PHE A 82 11.01 6.42 14.15
CA PHE A 82 10.84 6.81 15.55
C PHE A 82 11.55 8.13 15.87
N TYR A 83 12.71 8.38 15.26
CA TYR A 83 13.41 9.66 15.40
C TYR A 83 12.63 10.82 14.78
N GLN A 84 12.01 10.63 13.61
CA GLN A 84 11.15 11.65 12.99
C GLN A 84 9.90 11.94 13.82
N TYR A 85 9.32 10.90 14.42
CA TYR A 85 8.23 11.06 15.38
C TYR A 85 8.66 11.94 16.57
N LEU A 86 9.83 11.68 17.17
CA LEU A 86 10.33 12.47 18.30
C LEU A 86 10.58 13.94 17.93
N LEU A 87 11.08 14.22 16.73
CA LEU A 87 11.28 15.59 16.24
C LEU A 87 9.96 16.34 16.05
N THR A 88 8.93 15.66 15.58
CA THR A 88 7.61 16.25 15.35
C THR A 88 6.85 16.46 16.66
N GLY A 89 7.16 15.67 17.71
CA GLY A 89 6.59 15.79 19.06
C GLY A 89 5.15 15.28 19.21
N SER A 90 4.42 15.02 18.11
CA SER A 90 3.06 14.48 18.13
C SER A 90 2.85 13.41 17.06
N ILE A 91 2.23 12.29 17.48
CA ILE A 91 1.91 11.15 16.59
C ILE A 91 0.86 11.56 15.57
N ILE A 92 -0.10 12.41 15.95
CA ILE A 92 -1.23 12.77 15.09
C ILE A 92 -0.75 13.66 13.94
N THR A 93 0.17 14.58 14.21
CA THR A 93 0.78 15.42 13.16
C THR A 93 1.69 14.60 12.26
N HIS A 94 2.45 13.67 12.83
CA HIS A 94 3.30 12.75 12.07
C HIS A 94 2.45 11.87 11.13
N LEU A 95 1.41 11.21 11.64
CA LEU A 95 0.50 10.36 10.84
C LEU A 95 -0.50 11.13 9.98
N SER A 96 -0.45 12.47 9.95
CA SER A 96 -1.31 13.25 9.06
C SER A 96 -0.84 13.20 7.60
N ASP A 97 0.45 12.95 7.38
CA ASP A 97 0.99 12.76 6.03
C ASP A 97 0.71 11.34 5.52
N THR A 98 0.32 11.26 4.24
CA THR A 98 -0.07 10.01 3.58
C THR A 98 1.13 9.08 3.41
N TRP A 99 2.31 9.61 3.11
CA TRP A 99 3.50 8.79 2.92
C TRP A 99 4.01 8.21 4.24
N ASN A 100 3.88 8.98 5.29
CA ASN A 100 4.21 8.54 6.63
C ASN A 100 3.28 7.41 7.13
N GLN A 101 1.99 7.46 6.79
CA GLN A 101 1.07 6.34 7.05
C GLN A 101 1.51 5.05 6.32
N VAL A 102 2.03 5.16 5.09
CA VAL A 102 2.56 4.00 4.33
C VAL A 102 3.82 3.44 4.99
N ASP A 103 4.74 4.30 5.42
CA ASP A 103 5.96 3.86 6.12
C ASP A 103 5.63 3.20 7.47
N PHE A 104 4.67 3.73 8.22
CA PHE A 104 4.15 3.10 9.44
C PHE A 104 3.50 1.73 9.18
N ALA A 105 2.68 1.62 8.13
CA ALA A 105 2.05 0.36 7.74
C ALA A 105 3.09 -0.69 7.30
N LYS A 106 4.08 -0.27 6.50
CA LYS A 106 5.23 -1.09 6.07
C LYS A 106 5.96 -1.66 7.27
N LEU A 107 6.33 -0.83 8.24
CA LEU A 107 7.05 -1.24 9.44
C LEU A 107 6.22 -2.17 10.34
N THR A 108 4.93 -1.90 10.48
CA THR A 108 4.01 -2.73 11.27
C THR A 108 3.89 -4.14 10.69
N LEU A 109 3.77 -4.25 9.36
CA LEU A 109 3.71 -5.55 8.68
C LEU A 109 5.01 -6.33 8.81
N ILE A 110 6.18 -5.66 8.67
CA ILE A 110 7.48 -6.32 8.82
C ILE A 110 7.71 -6.74 10.28
N LEU A 111 7.34 -5.91 11.25
CA LEU A 111 7.48 -6.22 12.68
C LEU A 111 6.58 -7.39 13.08
N SER A 112 5.31 -7.41 12.64
CA SER A 112 4.41 -8.54 12.91
C SER A 112 4.97 -9.85 12.34
N ALA A 113 5.55 -9.83 11.14
CA ALA A 113 6.22 -10.99 10.57
C ALA A 113 7.45 -11.44 11.38
N ALA A 114 8.26 -10.49 11.88
CA ALA A 114 9.41 -10.79 12.73
C ALA A 114 8.98 -11.46 14.04
N VAL A 115 7.90 -10.98 14.67
CA VAL A 115 7.32 -11.57 15.88
C VAL A 115 6.81 -12.99 15.62
N LEU A 116 6.07 -13.20 14.52
CA LEU A 116 5.60 -14.53 14.13
C LEU A 116 6.75 -15.50 13.81
N ARG A 117 7.85 -15.03 13.22
CA ARG A 117 9.05 -15.83 13.00
C ARG A 117 9.77 -16.18 14.30
N ALA A 118 9.88 -15.24 15.22
CA ALA A 118 10.50 -15.47 16.52
C ALA A 118 9.69 -16.50 17.34
N SER A 119 8.36 -16.37 17.37
CA SER A 119 7.50 -17.34 18.06
C SER A 119 7.55 -18.73 17.41
N ALA A 120 7.54 -18.81 16.07
CA ALA A 120 7.73 -20.08 15.37
C ALA A 120 9.09 -20.74 15.70
N ALA A 121 10.16 -19.97 15.81
CA ALA A 121 11.49 -20.48 16.17
C ALA A 121 11.53 -21.02 17.62
N ILE A 122 10.90 -20.31 18.56
CA ILE A 122 10.78 -20.75 19.96
C ILE A 122 9.99 -22.07 20.04
N ILE A 123 8.86 -22.16 19.34
CA ILE A 123 8.04 -23.38 19.32
C ILE A 123 8.80 -24.53 18.66
N HIS A 124 9.51 -24.28 17.56
CA HIS A 124 10.32 -25.29 16.89
C HIS A 124 11.42 -25.84 17.81
N PHE A 125 12.05 -24.98 18.63
CA PHE A 125 13.03 -25.42 19.62
C PHE A 125 12.40 -26.25 20.75
N ALA A 126 11.20 -25.87 21.21
CA ALA A 126 10.46 -26.61 22.23
C ALA A 126 9.83 -27.94 21.72
N ALA A 127 9.61 -28.07 20.41
CA ALA A 127 8.90 -29.18 19.80
C ALA A 127 9.78 -30.41 19.45
N ILE A 128 11.02 -30.49 19.94
CA ILE A 128 11.92 -31.63 19.69
C ILE A 128 11.24 -32.93 20.21
N GLY A 129 10.67 -33.71 19.29
CA GLY A 129 9.97 -34.97 19.59
C GLY A 129 8.42 -34.92 19.56
N HIS A 130 7.80 -33.77 19.32
CA HIS A 130 6.33 -33.63 19.29
C HIS A 130 5.80 -33.17 17.92
N ALA A 131 5.30 -34.13 17.13
CA ALA A 131 4.76 -33.92 15.78
C ALA A 131 3.70 -32.79 15.64
N PRO A 132 2.69 -32.63 16.53
CA PRO A 132 1.67 -31.59 16.34
C PRO A 132 2.20 -30.17 16.60
N LEU A 133 3.19 -30.01 17.49
CA LEU A 133 3.80 -28.69 17.77
C LEU A 133 4.70 -28.22 16.63
N TYR A 134 5.25 -29.14 15.84
CA TYR A 134 5.98 -28.80 14.62
C TYR A 134 5.04 -28.26 13.53
N ALA A 135 3.84 -28.82 13.39
CA ALA A 135 2.85 -28.35 12.42
C ALA A 135 2.39 -26.91 12.72
N THR A 136 2.14 -26.58 13.99
CA THR A 136 1.78 -25.20 14.38
C THR A 136 2.90 -24.22 14.10
N ALA A 137 4.17 -24.57 14.37
CA ALA A 137 5.31 -23.72 14.03
C ALA A 137 5.40 -23.44 12.52
N LEU A 138 5.11 -24.43 11.68
CA LEU A 138 5.08 -24.25 10.22
C LEU A 138 3.95 -23.32 9.78
N ASP A 139 2.76 -23.42 10.40
CA ASP A 139 1.65 -22.51 10.11
C ASP A 139 1.97 -21.07 10.51
N LEU A 140 2.64 -20.84 11.65
CA LEU A 140 3.11 -19.50 12.01
C LEU A 140 4.10 -18.95 10.98
N CYS A 141 5.02 -19.78 10.45
CA CYS A 141 5.92 -19.39 9.37
C CYS A 141 5.17 -19.02 8.08
N ARG A 142 4.05 -19.70 7.76
CA ARG A 142 3.19 -19.34 6.61
C ARG A 142 2.53 -17.98 6.81
N HIS A 143 1.94 -17.73 7.98
CA HIS A 143 1.32 -16.44 8.28
C HIS A 143 2.35 -15.30 8.28
N ALA A 144 3.56 -15.54 8.82
CA ALA A 144 4.66 -14.57 8.73
C ALA A 144 5.03 -14.25 7.28
N ARG A 145 5.06 -15.26 6.40
CA ARG A 145 5.33 -15.08 4.98
C ARG A 145 4.25 -14.25 4.29
N VAL A 146 2.98 -14.48 4.62
CA VAL A 146 1.85 -13.68 4.12
C VAL A 146 1.98 -12.22 4.55
N ALA A 147 2.30 -11.96 5.83
CA ALA A 147 2.54 -10.61 6.33
C ALA A 147 3.70 -9.92 5.59
N LEU A 148 4.80 -10.63 5.32
CA LEU A 148 5.89 -10.10 4.49
C LEU A 148 5.45 -9.81 3.05
N SER A 149 4.59 -10.63 2.45
CA SER A 149 4.07 -10.36 1.10
C SER A 149 3.29 -9.04 1.04
N PHE A 150 2.43 -8.78 2.03
CA PHE A 150 1.74 -7.48 2.12
C PHE A 150 2.71 -6.33 2.48
N GLY A 151 3.72 -6.59 3.30
CA GLY A 151 4.79 -5.63 3.58
C GLY A 151 5.55 -5.21 2.33
N ALA A 152 5.83 -6.14 1.40
CA ALA A 152 6.46 -5.83 0.12
C ALA A 152 5.57 -4.90 -0.75
N LEU A 153 4.25 -5.08 -0.72
CA LEU A 153 3.32 -4.17 -1.40
C LEU A 153 3.44 -2.74 -0.84
N ALA A 154 3.49 -2.59 0.49
CA ALA A 154 3.69 -1.28 1.12
C ALA A 154 5.03 -0.64 0.73
N CYS A 155 6.11 -1.44 0.59
CA CYS A 155 7.41 -0.96 0.08
C CYS A 155 7.30 -0.44 -1.36
N ILE A 156 6.54 -1.11 -2.22
CA ILE A 156 6.31 -0.65 -3.61
C ILE A 156 5.48 0.64 -3.62
N VAL A 157 4.46 0.74 -2.75
CA VAL A 157 3.68 1.98 -2.60
C VAL A 157 4.61 3.15 -2.24
N ARG A 158 5.60 2.92 -1.36
CA ARG A 158 6.59 3.94 -1.01
C ARG A 158 7.46 4.39 -2.18
N LEU A 159 7.73 3.53 -3.18
CA LEU A 159 8.44 3.95 -4.39
C LEU A 159 7.65 4.97 -5.21
N PHE A 160 6.32 4.94 -5.18
CA PHE A 160 5.52 5.98 -5.85
C PHE A 160 5.76 7.37 -5.25
N ALA A 161 6.06 7.47 -3.95
CA ALA A 161 6.46 8.74 -3.32
C ALA A 161 7.76 9.30 -3.92
N MET A 162 8.69 8.41 -4.27
CA MET A 162 9.95 8.81 -4.89
C MET A 162 9.72 9.23 -6.35
N PHE A 163 8.80 8.56 -7.05
CA PHE A 163 8.40 8.95 -8.39
C PHE A 163 7.57 10.23 -8.45
N SER A 164 6.80 10.55 -7.40
CA SER A 164 6.02 11.80 -7.36
C SER A 164 6.90 13.04 -7.29
N LEU A 165 8.16 12.91 -6.90
CA LEU A 165 9.13 14.01 -6.92
C LEU A 165 9.68 14.32 -8.33
N GLN A 166 9.48 13.43 -9.30
CA GLN A 166 9.83 13.69 -10.69
C GLN A 166 8.71 14.46 -11.40
N GLN A 167 9.03 15.59 -12.04
CA GLN A 167 8.05 16.48 -12.67
C GLN A 167 6.99 15.77 -13.52
N HIS A 168 7.42 14.96 -14.48
CA HIS A 168 6.48 14.28 -15.38
C HIS A 168 5.55 13.30 -14.65
N MET A 169 6.09 12.51 -13.72
CA MET A 169 5.35 11.45 -13.03
C MET A 169 4.50 12.00 -11.88
N GLY A 170 4.99 13.02 -11.18
CA GLY A 170 4.28 13.69 -10.10
C GLY A 170 3.02 14.40 -10.56
N VAL A 171 3.07 15.15 -11.66
CA VAL A 171 1.88 15.81 -12.23
C VAL A 171 0.85 14.78 -12.70
N LEU A 172 1.30 13.67 -13.31
CA LEU A 172 0.41 12.57 -13.71
C LEU A 172 -0.27 11.92 -12.49
N PHE A 173 0.50 11.64 -11.44
CA PHE A 173 0.00 11.04 -10.20
C PHE A 173 -1.02 11.96 -9.51
N LEU A 174 -0.68 13.25 -9.35
CA LEU A 174 -1.57 14.22 -8.72
C LEU A 174 -2.86 14.43 -9.53
N SER A 175 -2.75 14.45 -10.86
CA SER A 175 -3.91 14.49 -11.76
C SER A 175 -4.81 13.27 -11.55
N CYS A 176 -4.25 12.07 -11.34
CA CYS A 176 -5.01 10.87 -10.98
C CYS A 176 -5.74 11.01 -9.63
N CYS A 177 -5.09 11.59 -8.62
CA CYS A 177 -5.68 11.84 -7.31
C CYS A 177 -6.90 12.76 -7.39
N PHE A 178 -6.86 13.82 -8.20
CA PHE A 178 -8.02 14.68 -8.39
C PHE A 178 -9.18 13.99 -9.11
N MET A 179 -8.88 13.13 -10.08
CA MET A 179 -9.89 12.32 -10.78
C MET A 179 -10.55 11.27 -9.86
N TRP A 180 -10.00 11.00 -8.66
CA TRP A 180 -10.55 10.03 -7.72
C TRP A 180 -12.01 10.28 -7.34
N THR A 181 -12.44 11.55 -7.30
CA THR A 181 -13.83 11.90 -6.99
C THR A 181 -14.80 11.45 -8.08
N ASP A 182 -14.36 11.36 -9.32
CA ASP A 182 -15.17 10.84 -10.41
C ASP A 182 -15.08 9.31 -10.49
N ILE A 183 -13.90 8.74 -10.22
CA ILE A 183 -13.71 7.29 -10.10
C ILE A 183 -14.63 6.71 -9.03
N LYS A 184 -14.73 7.30 -7.84
CA LYS A 184 -15.61 6.78 -6.78
C LYS A 184 -17.10 6.84 -7.15
N ARG A 185 -17.54 7.86 -7.91
CA ARG A 185 -18.91 7.95 -8.43
C ARG A 185 -19.19 6.86 -9.45
N PHE A 186 -18.23 6.62 -10.34
CA PHE A 186 -18.29 5.52 -11.29
C PHE A 186 -18.30 4.14 -10.60
N LEU A 187 -17.42 3.92 -9.61
CA LEU A 187 -17.36 2.68 -8.84
C LEU A 187 -18.69 2.40 -8.12
N ALA A 188 -19.43 3.42 -7.69
CA ALA A 188 -20.77 3.24 -7.14
C ALA A 188 -21.77 2.72 -8.18
N LEU A 189 -21.73 3.23 -9.41
CA LEU A 189 -22.56 2.72 -10.52
C LEU A 189 -22.17 1.29 -10.89
N LEU A 190 -20.86 1.01 -10.97
CA LEU A 190 -20.34 -0.32 -11.22
C LEU A 190 -20.77 -1.29 -10.12
N PHE A 191 -20.70 -0.88 -8.85
CA PHE A 191 -21.12 -1.70 -7.71
C PHE A 191 -22.61 -2.06 -7.77
N VAL A 192 -23.49 -1.10 -8.04
CA VAL A 192 -24.92 -1.36 -8.21
C VAL A 192 -25.17 -2.34 -9.37
N ASN A 193 -24.46 -2.17 -10.49
CA ASN A 193 -24.51 -3.09 -11.61
C ASN A 193 -24.04 -4.50 -11.23
N MET A 194 -22.92 -4.61 -10.50
CA MET A 194 -22.38 -5.89 -10.03
C MET A 194 -23.34 -6.60 -9.08
N VAL A 195 -23.99 -5.89 -8.16
CA VAL A 195 -24.99 -6.49 -7.26
C VAL A 195 -26.17 -7.03 -8.05
N GLY A 196 -26.68 -6.29 -9.05
CA GLY A 196 -27.80 -6.74 -9.89
C GLY A 196 -27.50 -8.03 -10.65
N PHE A 197 -26.36 -8.07 -11.36
CA PHE A 197 -25.95 -9.27 -12.10
C PHE A 197 -25.53 -10.41 -11.16
N GLY A 198 -24.83 -10.12 -10.07
CA GLY A 198 -24.39 -11.10 -9.07
C GLY A 198 -25.58 -11.81 -8.41
N LEU A 199 -26.63 -11.08 -8.05
CA LEU A 199 -27.87 -11.68 -7.54
C LEU A 199 -28.58 -12.55 -8.57
N CYS A 200 -28.58 -12.14 -9.85
CA CYS A 200 -29.17 -12.93 -10.92
C CYS A 200 -28.42 -14.25 -11.12
N VAL A 201 -27.08 -14.20 -11.19
CA VAL A 201 -26.23 -15.40 -11.32
C VAL A 201 -26.35 -16.30 -10.10
N ALA A 202 -26.35 -15.75 -8.89
CA ALA A 202 -26.56 -16.53 -7.67
C ALA A 202 -27.95 -17.20 -7.62
N GLY A 203 -28.98 -16.50 -8.09
CA GLY A 203 -30.34 -17.04 -8.20
C GLY A 203 -30.47 -18.14 -9.27
N ILE A 204 -29.75 -18.05 -10.38
CA ILE A 204 -29.71 -19.13 -11.39
C ILE A 204 -28.89 -20.31 -10.87
N ALA A 205 -27.72 -20.05 -10.27
CA ALA A 205 -26.84 -21.09 -9.73
C ALA A 205 -27.54 -21.96 -8.68
N SER A 206 -28.42 -21.37 -7.85
CA SER A 206 -29.20 -22.14 -6.87
C SER A 206 -30.25 -23.07 -7.50
N THR A 207 -30.62 -22.87 -8.77
CA THR A 207 -31.51 -23.81 -9.49
C THR A 207 -30.74 -24.98 -10.11
N LEU A 208 -29.46 -24.78 -10.40
CA LEU A 208 -28.56 -25.80 -10.96
C LEU A 208 -27.99 -26.71 -9.86
N THR A 209 -27.99 -26.25 -8.61
CA THR A 209 -27.71 -27.11 -7.47
C THR A 209 -28.93 -28.01 -7.20
N PRO A 210 -28.80 -29.35 -7.28
CA PRO A 210 -29.88 -30.25 -6.89
C PRO A 210 -30.31 -29.94 -5.45
N PRO A 211 -31.61 -29.95 -5.15
CA PRO A 211 -32.07 -29.81 -3.78
C PRO A 211 -31.45 -30.96 -2.98
N SER A 212 -30.53 -30.62 -2.09
CA SER A 212 -29.95 -31.56 -1.14
C SER A 212 -31.09 -32.32 -0.49
N ALA A 213 -31.06 -33.65 -0.59
CA ALA A 213 -31.91 -34.50 0.23
C ALA A 213 -31.75 -34.05 1.71
N PRO A 214 -32.85 -33.96 2.46
CA PRO A 214 -32.86 -33.28 3.74
C PRO A 214 -32.02 -34.05 4.76
N ASP A 215 -31.32 -33.31 5.61
CA ASP A 215 -30.98 -33.67 6.99
C ASP A 215 -30.79 -35.18 7.25
N ASN A 216 -29.64 -35.77 6.89
CA ASN A 216 -29.12 -36.92 7.62
C ASN A 216 -27.65 -37.22 7.29
N PRO A 217 -26.70 -36.96 8.21
CA PRO A 217 -25.33 -37.45 8.12
C PRO A 217 -25.30 -38.87 8.69
N ARG A 218 -25.89 -39.85 7.99
CA ARG A 218 -25.68 -41.30 8.25
C ARG A 218 -26.36 -42.17 7.17
N PHE A 219 -25.51 -42.76 6.34
CA PHE A 219 -25.58 -44.17 5.93
C PHE A 219 -26.84 -44.66 5.19
N SER A 220 -26.71 -44.89 3.89
CA SER A 220 -27.26 -46.10 3.28
C SER A 220 -26.32 -46.65 2.20
N THR A 221 -25.87 -47.86 2.48
CA THR A 221 -25.04 -48.74 1.67
C THR A 221 -25.77 -49.25 0.42
N ASN A 222 -24.96 -49.66 -0.55
CA ASN A 222 -25.26 -50.45 -1.76
C ASN A 222 -25.67 -49.55 -2.94
N THR A 223 -24.91 -49.48 -4.04
CA THR A 223 -24.54 -50.62 -4.88
C THR A 223 -23.43 -50.21 -5.88
N THR A 224 -22.38 -51.04 -5.94
CA THR A 224 -21.46 -51.32 -7.06
C THR A 224 -20.58 -50.23 -7.71
N THR A 225 -19.26 -50.48 -7.53
CA THR A 225 -18.16 -50.30 -8.50
C THR A 225 -17.76 -48.89 -8.94
N SER A 226 -17.08 -48.17 -8.04
CA SER A 226 -15.89 -47.39 -8.41
C SER A 226 -14.88 -47.53 -7.26
N SER A 227 -13.61 -47.69 -7.62
CA SER A 227 -12.58 -48.37 -6.83
C SER A 227 -11.71 -47.47 -5.95
N ASP A 228 -12.08 -46.21 -5.71
CA ASP A 228 -11.29 -45.35 -4.84
C ASP A 228 -12.17 -44.55 -3.86
N PRO A 229 -12.02 -44.74 -2.53
CA PRO A 229 -12.74 -43.94 -1.53
C PRO A 229 -12.32 -42.46 -1.54
N ALA A 230 -11.21 -42.13 -2.22
CA ALA A 230 -10.76 -40.76 -2.46
C ALA A 230 -11.65 -40.03 -3.48
N ASP A 231 -12.15 -40.72 -4.51
CA ASP A 231 -13.00 -40.11 -5.55
C ASP A 231 -14.39 -39.79 -4.99
N ALA A 232 -14.95 -40.65 -4.13
CA ALA A 232 -16.23 -40.38 -3.47
C ALA A 232 -16.17 -39.24 -2.43
N LEU A 233 -15.01 -39.04 -1.79
CA LEU A 233 -14.75 -37.88 -0.91
C LEU A 233 -14.51 -36.60 -1.71
N MET A 234 -13.92 -36.70 -2.90
CA MET A 234 -13.71 -35.58 -3.81
C MET A 234 -15.02 -35.09 -4.42
N ASP A 235 -15.91 -36.02 -4.81
CA ASP A 235 -17.24 -35.75 -5.37
C ASP A 235 -18.23 -35.17 -4.31
N SER A 236 -18.09 -35.59 -3.05
CA SER A 236 -18.87 -35.03 -1.93
C SER A 236 -18.30 -33.73 -1.36
N ALA A 237 -16.99 -33.47 -1.53
CA ALA A 237 -16.37 -32.18 -1.20
C ALA A 237 -16.61 -31.10 -2.27
N GLU A 238 -16.99 -31.49 -3.49
CA GLU A 238 -17.36 -30.58 -4.59
C GLU A 238 -18.65 -29.79 -4.32
N TYR A 239 -19.41 -30.16 -3.28
CA TYR A 239 -20.79 -29.69 -3.08
C TYR A 239 -21.02 -28.63 -1.99
N ILE A 240 -19.96 -28.01 -1.46
CA ILE A 240 -20.10 -26.83 -0.60
C ILE A 240 -19.84 -25.58 -1.43
N TYR A 241 -20.70 -25.31 -2.41
CA TYR A 241 -20.71 -24.00 -3.06
C TYR A 241 -21.12 -22.96 -2.03
N SER A 242 -20.21 -22.06 -1.69
CA SER A 242 -20.57 -20.94 -0.84
C SER A 242 -21.46 -19.97 -1.62
N PRO A 243 -22.57 -19.46 -1.06
CA PRO A 243 -23.51 -18.61 -1.80
C PRO A 243 -22.88 -17.37 -2.44
N TRP A 244 -21.73 -16.93 -1.93
CA TRP A 244 -20.98 -15.79 -2.46
C TRP A 244 -20.16 -16.10 -3.71
N GLU A 245 -19.85 -17.37 -4.01
CA GLU A 245 -19.06 -17.74 -5.19
C GLU A 245 -19.75 -17.34 -6.49
N PRO A 246 -20.99 -17.77 -6.78
CA PRO A 246 -21.68 -17.37 -8.01
C PRO A 246 -22.01 -15.88 -8.02
N PHE A 247 -22.22 -15.26 -6.86
CA PHE A 247 -22.46 -13.82 -6.76
C PHE A 247 -21.26 -12.99 -7.25
N LEU A 248 -20.03 -13.45 -7.04
CA LEU A 248 -18.80 -12.74 -7.44
C LEU A 248 -18.36 -13.04 -8.88
N VAL A 249 -18.98 -13.98 -9.58
CA VAL A 249 -18.60 -14.33 -10.96
C VAL A 249 -18.67 -13.13 -11.90
N PRO A 250 -19.74 -12.29 -11.89
CA PRO A 250 -19.78 -11.09 -12.73
C PRO A 250 -18.68 -10.07 -12.43
N PHE A 251 -18.12 -10.07 -11.22
CA PHE A 251 -16.99 -9.18 -10.90
C PHE A 251 -15.70 -9.67 -11.57
N TRP A 252 -15.41 -10.97 -11.45
CA TRP A 252 -14.21 -11.56 -12.08
C TRP A 252 -14.31 -11.61 -13.60
N SER A 253 -15.52 -11.74 -14.15
CA SER A 253 -15.75 -11.79 -15.59
C SER A 253 -15.41 -10.48 -16.31
N ILE A 254 -15.40 -9.32 -15.61
CA ILE A 254 -14.89 -8.04 -16.15
C ILE A 254 -13.45 -8.21 -16.65
N PHE A 255 -12.65 -9.01 -15.94
CA PHE A 255 -11.25 -9.27 -16.27
C PHE A 255 -11.08 -10.48 -17.21
N GLY A 256 -12.18 -11.04 -17.73
CA GLY A 256 -12.17 -12.22 -18.58
C GLY A 256 -11.95 -13.53 -17.84
N VAL A 257 -12.06 -13.54 -16.50
CA VAL A 257 -11.94 -14.75 -15.69
C VAL A 257 -13.33 -15.24 -15.33
N MET A 258 -13.78 -16.31 -16.00
CA MET A 258 -15.01 -17.02 -15.66
C MET A 258 -14.63 -18.43 -15.19
N SER A 259 -14.83 -18.71 -13.91
CA SER A 259 -14.43 -19.99 -13.31
C SER A 259 -15.62 -20.92 -13.18
N GLY A 260 -15.62 -22.06 -13.86
CA GLY A 260 -16.48 -23.23 -13.58
C GLY A 260 -17.99 -23.09 -13.79
N TYR A 261 -18.50 -21.89 -14.12
CA TYR A 261 -19.93 -21.64 -14.37
C TYR A 261 -20.31 -21.64 -15.86
N ASP A 262 -19.35 -21.63 -16.78
CA ASP A 262 -19.60 -21.62 -18.23
C ASP A 262 -20.35 -22.87 -18.68
N ASP A 263 -19.91 -24.06 -18.25
CA ASP A 263 -20.50 -25.34 -18.68
C ASP A 263 -21.85 -25.62 -18.04
N ARG A 264 -22.05 -25.25 -16.76
CA ARG A 264 -23.30 -25.51 -16.01
C ARG A 264 -24.41 -24.49 -16.33
N MET A 265 -24.07 -23.25 -16.70
CA MET A 265 -25.05 -22.24 -17.12
C MET A 265 -25.60 -22.47 -18.54
N LEU A 266 -24.94 -23.34 -19.34
CA LEU A 266 -25.41 -23.77 -20.66
C LEU A 266 -26.61 -24.73 -20.62
N ASP A 267 -26.89 -25.36 -19.46
CA ASP A 267 -28.03 -26.26 -19.26
C ASP A 267 -29.36 -25.53 -19.04
N LEU A 268 -29.32 -24.21 -18.81
CA LEU A 268 -30.52 -23.35 -18.84
C LEU A 268 -31.06 -23.26 -20.28
N PRO A 269 -32.33 -22.84 -20.50
CA PRO A 269 -32.79 -22.52 -21.85
C PRO A 269 -31.83 -21.50 -22.47
N LEU A 270 -31.11 -21.94 -23.51
CA LEU A 270 -30.11 -21.16 -24.27
C LEU A 270 -30.47 -19.69 -24.49
N PRO A 271 -31.73 -19.27 -24.77
CA PRO A 271 -32.04 -17.84 -24.91
C PRO A 271 -31.87 -17.03 -23.62
N LEU A 272 -32.14 -17.57 -22.43
CA LEU A 272 -32.13 -16.81 -21.19
C LEU A 272 -30.71 -16.61 -20.64
N SER A 273 -29.89 -17.66 -20.66
CA SER A 273 -28.49 -17.58 -20.24
C SER A 273 -27.67 -16.72 -21.20
N ALA A 274 -27.86 -16.86 -22.51
CA ALA A 274 -27.24 -15.99 -23.50
C ALA A 274 -27.67 -14.53 -23.34
N LEU A 275 -28.96 -14.26 -23.09
CA LEU A 275 -29.46 -12.90 -22.87
C LEU A 275 -28.80 -12.25 -21.66
N LEU A 276 -28.64 -12.96 -20.54
CA LEU A 276 -27.99 -12.45 -19.34
C LEU A 276 -26.56 -11.95 -19.63
N TRP A 277 -25.76 -12.78 -20.29
CA TRP A 277 -24.36 -12.46 -20.61
C TRP A 277 -24.24 -11.34 -21.65
N VAL A 278 -25.16 -11.28 -22.63
CA VAL A 278 -25.22 -10.17 -23.59
C VAL A 278 -25.59 -8.86 -22.89
N CYS A 279 -26.58 -8.85 -22.00
CA CYS A 279 -26.94 -7.68 -21.20
C CYS A 279 -25.79 -7.25 -20.29
N PHE A 280 -25.10 -8.20 -19.67
CA PHE A 280 -23.90 -7.93 -18.86
C PHE A 280 -22.80 -7.26 -19.69
N LEU A 281 -22.44 -7.84 -20.84
CA LEU A 281 -21.43 -7.29 -21.74
C LEU A 281 -21.80 -5.88 -22.20
N LEU A 282 -23.05 -5.67 -22.62
CA LEU A 282 -23.52 -4.36 -23.03
C LEU A 282 -23.42 -3.33 -21.90
N SER A 283 -23.77 -3.73 -20.67
CA SER A 283 -23.60 -2.87 -19.49
C SER A 283 -22.14 -2.47 -19.26
N GLN A 284 -21.18 -3.40 -19.42
CA GLN A 284 -19.75 -3.11 -19.27
C GLN A 284 -19.26 -2.15 -20.34
N VAL A 285 -19.66 -2.35 -21.60
CA VAL A 285 -19.29 -1.45 -22.71
C VAL A 285 -19.81 -0.03 -22.44
N VAL A 286 -21.07 0.10 -22.01
CA VAL A 286 -21.67 1.41 -21.70
C VAL A 286 -20.96 2.06 -20.52
N LEU A 287 -20.75 1.34 -19.42
CA LEU A 287 -20.09 1.85 -18.22
C LEU A 287 -18.64 2.28 -18.50
N LEU A 288 -17.86 1.46 -19.22
CA LEU A 288 -16.49 1.80 -19.57
C LEU A 288 -16.41 3.03 -20.47
N ASN A 289 -17.28 3.13 -21.47
CA ASN A 289 -17.35 4.31 -22.34
C ASN A 289 -17.69 5.58 -21.55
N LEU A 290 -18.61 5.48 -20.58
CA LEU A 290 -18.94 6.59 -19.70
C LEU A 290 -17.77 6.98 -18.79
N LEU A 291 -17.07 6.01 -18.20
CA LEU A 291 -15.88 6.27 -17.37
C LEU A 291 -14.81 7.01 -18.17
N VAL A 292 -14.50 6.52 -19.37
CA VAL A 292 -13.50 7.14 -20.24
C VAL A 292 -13.91 8.57 -20.61
N ALA A 293 -15.19 8.79 -20.92
CA ALA A 293 -15.70 10.13 -21.22
C ALA A 293 -15.53 11.11 -20.04
N ILE A 294 -15.92 10.69 -18.82
CA ILE A 294 -15.82 11.52 -17.62
C ILE A 294 -14.37 11.76 -17.21
N MET A 295 -13.52 10.73 -17.29
CA MET A 295 -12.09 10.85 -16.98
C MET A 295 -11.39 11.78 -17.97
N ASN A 296 -11.70 11.69 -19.27
CA ASN A 296 -11.10 12.58 -20.27
C ASN A 296 -11.48 14.05 -20.06
N ASP A 297 -12.76 14.32 -19.80
CA ASP A 297 -13.24 15.66 -19.49
C ASP A 297 -12.60 16.24 -18.22
N THR A 298 -12.48 15.44 -17.17
CA THR A 298 -11.82 15.87 -15.92
C THR A 298 -10.32 16.04 -16.07
N TRP A 299 -9.65 15.16 -16.81
CA TRP A 299 -8.23 15.25 -17.12
C TRP A 299 -7.89 16.60 -17.78
N GLN A 300 -8.67 17.02 -18.78
CA GLN A 300 -8.47 18.30 -19.46
C GLN A 300 -8.65 19.50 -18.53
N ARG A 301 -9.61 19.43 -17.60
CA ARG A 301 -9.82 20.52 -16.62
C ARG A 301 -8.72 20.64 -15.58
N VAL A 302 -8.16 19.51 -15.15
CA VAL A 302 -7.37 19.43 -13.93
C VAL A 302 -5.87 19.47 -14.19
N LYS A 303 -5.42 19.09 -15.39
CA LYS A 303 -4.00 18.95 -15.73
C LYS A 303 -3.17 20.21 -15.44
N ASP A 304 -3.69 21.39 -15.78
CA ASP A 304 -2.95 22.65 -15.60
C ASP A 304 -2.84 23.02 -14.11
N SER A 305 -3.93 22.90 -13.37
CA SER A 305 -3.94 23.10 -11.91
C SER A 305 -3.05 22.11 -11.17
N ALA A 306 -2.95 20.86 -11.67
CA ALA A 306 -2.10 19.84 -11.10
C ALA A 306 -0.60 20.14 -11.26
N ASP A 307 -0.17 20.81 -12.33
CA ASP A 307 1.23 21.23 -12.48
C ASP A 307 1.61 22.32 -11.47
N GLU A 308 0.72 23.26 -11.20
CA GLU A 308 0.93 24.30 -10.18
C GLU A 308 0.96 23.71 -8.77
N GLU A 309 0.00 22.85 -8.44
CA GLU A 309 -0.08 22.24 -7.12
C GLU A 309 1.07 21.25 -6.87
N TRP A 310 1.51 20.52 -7.88
CA TRP A 310 2.70 19.66 -7.78
C TRP A 310 3.96 20.46 -7.43
N LYS A 311 4.16 21.65 -8.02
CA LYS A 311 5.31 22.51 -7.68
C LYS A 311 5.27 22.97 -6.23
N PHE A 312 4.07 23.24 -5.71
CA PHE A 312 3.89 23.60 -4.30
C PHE A 312 4.25 22.43 -3.37
N LEU A 313 3.72 21.23 -3.64
CA LEU A 313 4.03 20.02 -2.89
C LEU A 313 5.53 19.68 -2.95
N LEU A 314 6.16 19.84 -4.12
CA LEU A 314 7.60 19.60 -4.28
C LEU A 314 8.43 20.51 -3.37
N VAL A 315 8.06 21.79 -3.24
CA VAL A 315 8.80 22.73 -2.38
C VAL A 315 8.67 22.33 -0.91
N GLN A 316 7.48 21.89 -0.49
CA GLN A 316 7.25 21.39 0.86
C GLN A 316 8.08 20.14 1.15
N ASP A 317 8.09 19.17 0.23
CA ASP A 317 8.91 17.95 0.36
C ASP A 317 10.42 18.29 0.38
N MET A 318 10.86 19.23 -0.46
CA MET A 318 12.25 19.68 -0.50
C MET A 318 12.70 20.33 0.81
N GLU A 319 11.84 21.12 1.45
CA GLU A 319 12.11 21.74 2.75
C GLU A 319 12.44 20.67 3.81
N GLU A 320 11.68 19.57 3.83
CA GLU A 320 11.94 18.44 4.72
C GLU A 320 13.33 17.82 4.50
N PHE A 321 13.75 17.63 3.23
CA PHE A 321 15.07 17.07 2.89
C PHE A 321 16.26 17.93 3.35
N PHE A 322 16.07 19.24 3.54
CA PHE A 322 17.11 20.08 4.12
C PHE A 322 17.37 19.73 5.59
N HIS A 323 16.31 19.41 6.34
CA HIS A 323 16.37 19.11 7.77
C HIS A 323 16.69 17.65 8.10
N LEU A 324 16.47 16.74 7.15
CA LEU A 324 16.77 15.32 7.28
C LEU A 324 18.27 15.02 7.48
N HIS A 325 18.55 13.96 8.24
CA HIS A 325 19.90 13.48 8.49
C HIS A 325 20.62 13.10 7.18
N HIS A 326 21.91 13.40 7.09
CA HIS A 326 22.69 13.27 5.86
C HIS A 326 22.95 11.81 5.44
N VAL A 327 22.88 10.87 6.39
CA VAL A 327 22.99 9.44 6.09
C VAL A 327 21.60 8.78 6.22
N PRO A 328 21.13 8.05 5.20
CA PRO A 328 19.91 7.23 5.25
C PRO A 328 20.12 5.87 5.97
N PRO A 329 19.03 5.21 6.40
CA PRO A 329 19.09 3.85 6.93
C PRO A 329 19.61 2.84 5.90
N PRO A 330 20.40 1.82 6.30
CA PRO A 330 20.67 1.35 7.67
C PRO A 330 21.93 1.94 8.31
N PHE A 331 22.69 2.75 7.57
CA PHE A 331 24.00 3.24 8.03
C PHE A 331 23.90 4.28 9.15
N ASN A 332 22.73 4.90 9.31
CA ASN A 332 22.48 5.93 10.31
C ASN A 332 22.05 5.39 11.69
N THR A 333 21.71 4.10 11.78
CA THR A 333 21.01 3.52 12.93
C THR A 333 21.78 3.68 14.24
N LEU A 334 23.09 3.41 14.26
CA LEU A 334 23.90 3.54 15.49
C LEU A 334 23.98 4.99 15.99
N HIS A 335 24.08 5.95 15.08
CA HIS A 335 24.16 7.37 15.45
C HIS A 335 22.82 7.91 15.95
N LEU A 336 21.71 7.51 15.30
CA LEU A 336 20.37 7.86 15.75
C LEU A 336 20.05 7.24 17.11
N LEU A 337 20.39 5.96 17.33
CA LEU A 337 20.21 5.30 18.62
C LEU A 337 20.96 6.02 19.74
N ARG A 338 22.20 6.46 19.50
CA ARG A 338 22.96 7.26 20.47
C ARG A 338 22.27 8.58 20.81
N LYS A 339 21.71 9.26 19.80
CA LYS A 339 20.97 10.52 20.01
C LYS A 339 19.67 10.31 20.78
N ILE A 340 18.90 9.28 20.42
CA ILE A 340 17.65 8.92 21.11
C ILE A 340 17.96 8.58 22.57
N TYR A 341 18.99 7.75 22.81
CA TYR A 341 19.45 7.41 24.15
C TYR A 341 19.83 8.65 24.97
N ALA A 342 20.61 9.58 24.38
CA ALA A 342 21.00 10.81 25.04
C ALA A 342 19.81 11.73 25.35
N HIS A 343 18.83 11.82 24.45
CA HIS A 343 17.62 12.60 24.67
C HIS A 343 16.76 12.00 25.80
N VAL A 344 16.54 10.68 25.79
CA VAL A 344 15.68 10.00 26.77
C VAL A 344 16.28 9.97 28.18
N ILE A 345 17.61 9.90 28.30
CA ILE A 345 18.29 9.73 29.60
C ILE A 345 18.88 11.03 30.14
N ALA A 346 19.32 11.93 29.26
CA ALA A 346 20.00 13.16 29.65
C ALA A 346 19.20 14.44 29.31
N ASP A 347 17.92 14.30 28.91
CA ASP A 347 17.06 15.41 28.44
C ASP A 347 17.77 16.34 27.43
N ALA A 348 18.71 15.78 26.66
CA ALA A 348 19.52 16.54 25.74
C ALA A 348 18.68 16.96 24.51
N PRO A 349 18.86 18.17 23.97
CA PRO A 349 18.13 18.61 22.78
C PRO A 349 18.37 17.68 21.57
N LEU A 350 17.31 17.30 20.86
CA LEU A 350 17.35 16.31 19.76
C LEU A 350 18.09 16.84 18.51
N SER A 351 18.09 18.16 18.32
CA SER A 351 18.82 18.83 17.25
C SER A 351 19.56 20.06 17.77
N GLU A 352 20.73 20.37 17.21
CA GLU A 352 21.44 21.63 17.48
C GLU A 352 20.61 22.88 17.09
N ASN A 353 19.52 22.70 16.33
CA ASN A 353 18.66 23.75 15.79
C ASN A 353 17.36 24.00 16.60
N GLU A 354 17.16 23.41 17.78
CA GLU A 354 16.01 23.75 18.64
C GLU A 354 15.99 25.25 19.04
N ALA A 355 17.11 25.97 18.92
CA ALA A 355 17.14 27.43 19.10
C ALA A 355 16.47 28.22 17.95
N HIS A 356 16.20 27.60 16.80
CA HIS A 356 15.57 28.24 15.63
C HIS A 356 14.14 27.77 15.35
N HIS A 357 13.57 26.89 16.19
CA HIS A 357 12.25 26.29 16.01
C HIS A 357 11.07 27.24 16.34
N VAL A 358 11.21 28.54 16.05
CA VAL A 358 10.14 29.55 16.19
C VAL A 358 9.47 29.89 14.86
N ARG A 359 10.01 29.45 13.72
CA ARG A 359 9.28 29.60 12.45
C ARG A 359 8.46 28.34 12.22
N GLY A 360 7.17 28.42 12.56
CA GLY A 360 6.16 27.50 12.07
C GLY A 360 6.19 27.40 10.54
N PRO A 361 5.42 26.47 9.94
CA PRO A 361 5.37 26.32 8.49
C PRO A 361 5.14 27.69 7.84
N LEU A 362 5.93 28.03 6.83
CA LEU A 362 5.87 29.35 6.17
C LEU A 362 4.46 29.69 5.66
N LEU A 363 3.63 28.67 5.45
CA LEU A 363 2.20 28.75 5.15
C LEU A 363 1.45 27.63 5.89
N THR A 364 0.43 27.97 6.67
CA THR A 364 -0.47 26.95 7.23
C THR A 364 -1.48 26.47 6.18
N PRO A 365 -2.04 25.25 6.29
CA PRO A 365 -3.13 24.80 5.40
C PRO A 365 -4.33 25.75 5.36
N SER A 366 -4.55 26.50 6.45
CA SER A 366 -5.53 27.59 6.55
C SER A 366 -5.17 28.84 5.72
N ASP A 367 -3.88 29.15 5.58
CA ASP A 367 -3.40 30.24 4.72
C ASP A 367 -3.55 29.86 3.25
N LEU A 368 -3.33 28.58 2.92
CA LEU A 368 -3.60 28.00 1.59
C LEU A 368 -5.09 28.07 1.21
N LYS A 369 -5.98 27.72 2.15
CA LYS A 369 -7.43 27.83 1.96
C LYS A 369 -7.92 29.28 1.82
N LYS A 370 -7.11 30.28 2.19
CA LYS A 370 -7.40 31.70 1.99
C LYS A 370 -6.83 32.22 0.67
N SER A 371 -5.69 31.72 0.21
CA SER A 371 -5.12 32.10 -1.10
C SER A 371 -5.81 31.42 -2.30
N LEU A 372 -6.45 30.26 -2.07
CA LEU A 372 -7.17 29.48 -3.09
C LEU A 372 -8.68 29.77 -3.15
N ARG A 373 -9.21 30.62 -2.27
CA ARG A 373 -10.56 31.17 -2.43
C ARG A 373 -10.50 32.33 -3.42
N TRP A 374 -10.67 32.00 -4.69
CA TRP A 374 -11.40 32.87 -5.60
C TRP A 374 -12.89 32.68 -5.37
#